data_AF-A0A958G1V5-F1
#
_entry.id   AF-A0A958G1V5-F1
#
_cell.length_a   1.000
_cell.length_b   1.000
_cell.length_c   1.000
_cell.angle_alpha   90.00
_cell.angle_beta   90.00
_cell.angle_gamma   90.00
#
_symmetry.space_group_name_H-M   'P 1'
#
loop_
_entity.id
_entity.type
_entity.pdbx_description
1 polymer ?
#
loop_
_entity_poly.entity_id
_entity_poly.type
_entity_poly.pdbx_seq_one_letter_code
_entity_poly.pdbx_strand_id
1 'polypeptide(L)'
;MDPITGLIASQALQAVSNLTTRSEEPEQSESEEQGNDFDLVMRKLLVPDAGNQVNEEELFAALVHERVVSLKGEEAGTEFHAAFDSARASSRRPDGYEFIEDSTYAGLDALVESGTLTEEEAHSIKSEAFTAAQLDDNHNALYDGRGGPGDSTVATSDMESALASAKLLLDKLAIGEITPLGTADSDQIGLSLEGESSQITPSGNSIDGTDGFLFKPEGDTTGKVVVLLPPDLTGEIESVVLKDKSRETIEEGEYSGNANGGREHFRFDKAGSDYPEDIHVEVTLKDGSVRIYDIPNPSERYD
;
A
#
# COMPACT_ATOMS: atom_id res chain seq x y z
N MET A 1 -88.76 4.98 -10.14
CA MET A 1 -87.84 3.88 -9.82
C MET A 1 -86.46 4.49 -9.61
N ASP A 2 -85.79 3.97 -8.60
CA ASP A 2 -84.47 4.32 -8.04
C ASP A 2 -84.35 5.62 -7.21
N PRO A 3 -84.24 5.50 -5.87
CA PRO A 3 -84.01 6.61 -4.97
C PRO A 3 -82.52 6.94 -4.80
N ILE A 4 -82.23 8.24 -4.82
CA ILE A 4 -80.96 8.86 -4.45
C ILE A 4 -80.67 8.53 -2.98
N THR A 5 -79.61 7.75 -2.76
CA THR A 5 -79.14 7.36 -1.43
C THR A 5 -78.32 8.50 -0.84
N GLY A 6 -78.79 9.02 0.29
CA GLY A 6 -78.04 9.90 1.17
C GLY A 6 -77.18 9.13 2.19
N LEU A 7 -76.41 9.90 2.95
CA LEU A 7 -75.62 9.53 4.13
C LEU A 7 -74.50 8.50 3.90
N ILE A 8 -73.24 8.96 3.93
CA ILE A 8 -72.33 8.68 5.06
C ILE A 8 -71.35 9.86 5.18
N ALA A 9 -71.61 10.74 6.15
CA ALA A 9 -70.61 11.64 6.73
C ALA A 9 -70.30 11.11 8.12
N SER A 10 -69.25 10.31 8.26
CA SER A 10 -68.63 9.93 9.55
C SER A 10 -67.37 9.11 9.28
N GLN A 11 -66.25 9.80 9.03
CA GLN A 11 -64.90 9.29 9.33
C GLN A 11 -63.92 10.47 9.22
N ALA A 12 -64.05 11.40 10.15
CA ALA A 12 -62.99 12.32 10.55
C ALA A 12 -62.77 12.09 12.05
N LEU A 13 -61.50 12.05 12.46
CA LEU A 13 -60.97 11.83 13.82
C LEU A 13 -60.54 10.40 14.15
N GLN A 14 -59.48 9.93 13.49
CA GLN A 14 -58.49 9.05 14.13
C GLN A 14 -57.11 9.18 13.47
N ALA A 15 -56.63 10.42 13.37
CA ALA A 15 -55.30 10.74 12.82
C ALA A 15 -54.52 11.69 13.75
N VAL A 16 -54.51 11.44 15.06
CA VAL A 16 -53.59 12.10 15.99
C VAL A 16 -53.37 11.19 17.21
N SER A 17 -52.52 10.16 17.09
CA SER A 17 -51.73 9.63 18.21
C SER A 17 -50.85 8.49 17.70
N ASN A 18 -49.71 8.84 17.09
CA ASN A 18 -48.52 7.99 17.03
C ASN A 18 -47.31 8.92 16.81
N LEU A 19 -47.16 9.87 17.74
CA LEU A 19 -45.86 10.47 18.07
C LEU A 19 -45.21 9.53 19.10
N THR A 20 -44.93 8.31 18.65
CA THR A 20 -44.10 7.36 19.38
C THR A 20 -42.67 7.65 18.98
N THR A 21 -41.97 8.35 19.88
CA THR A 21 -40.54 8.22 20.17
C THR A 21 -39.74 7.47 19.10
N ARG A 22 -39.33 8.20 18.05
CA ARG A 22 -38.21 7.77 17.20
C ARG A 22 -36.95 8.08 18.00
N SER A 23 -36.55 7.13 18.85
CA SER A 23 -35.16 7.08 19.30
C SER A 23 -34.30 7.02 18.05
N GLU A 24 -33.41 8.00 17.90
CA GLU A 24 -32.27 7.91 17.00
C GLU A 24 -31.44 6.73 17.50
N GLU A 25 -31.69 5.54 16.94
CA GLU A 25 -30.69 4.47 16.93
C GLU A 25 -29.45 5.06 16.26
N PRO A 26 -28.26 4.94 16.88
CA PRO A 26 -27.03 5.32 16.20
C PRO A 26 -26.95 4.46 14.93
N GLU A 27 -26.92 5.11 13.77
CA GLU A 27 -26.50 4.47 12.53
C GLU A 27 -25.10 3.89 12.81
N GLN A 28 -25.04 2.59 13.10
CA GLN A 28 -23.80 1.85 13.09
C GLN A 28 -23.24 1.99 11.69
N SER A 29 -22.10 2.65 11.58
CA SER A 29 -21.45 2.92 10.31
C SER A 29 -21.17 1.59 9.60
N GLU A 30 -21.76 1.40 8.42
CA GLU A 30 -21.55 0.24 7.53
C GLU A 30 -20.07 0.03 7.12
N SER A 31 -19.18 0.94 7.49
CA SER A 31 -17.75 0.89 7.16
C SER A 31 -16.93 -0.16 7.91
N GLU A 32 -17.41 -0.74 9.02
CA GLU A 32 -16.66 -1.79 9.73
C GLU A 32 -16.88 -3.20 9.14
N GLU A 33 -17.99 -3.46 8.44
CA GLU A 33 -18.29 -4.80 7.92
C GLU A 33 -17.47 -5.16 6.67
N GLN A 34 -17.19 -4.18 5.80
CA GLN A 34 -16.41 -4.40 4.57
C GLN A 34 -14.94 -4.75 4.85
N GLY A 35 -14.39 -4.28 5.97
CA GLY A 35 -12.99 -4.56 6.34
C GLY A 35 -12.71 -6.04 6.63
N ASN A 36 -13.71 -6.80 7.10
CA ASN A 36 -13.56 -8.22 7.37
C ASN A 36 -13.62 -9.09 6.10
N ASP A 37 -14.32 -8.64 5.05
CA ASP A 37 -14.54 -9.47 3.87
C ASP A 37 -13.27 -9.59 3.02
N PHE A 38 -12.55 -8.46 2.81
CA PHE A 38 -11.26 -8.44 2.11
C PHE A 38 -10.25 -9.41 2.75
N ASP A 39 -9.99 -9.28 4.05
CA ASP A 39 -9.02 -10.12 4.77
C ASP A 39 -9.41 -11.60 4.72
N LEU A 40 -10.71 -11.91 4.82
CA LEU A 40 -11.22 -13.28 4.74
C LEU A 40 -11.07 -13.88 3.35
N VAL A 41 -11.31 -13.10 2.30
CA VAL A 41 -11.11 -13.54 0.90
C VAL A 41 -9.62 -13.77 0.66
N MET A 42 -8.77 -12.81 1.00
CA MET A 42 -7.33 -12.91 0.77
C MET A 42 -6.69 -14.09 1.50
N ARG A 43 -7.05 -14.33 2.78
CA ARG A 43 -6.55 -15.49 3.55
C ARG A 43 -7.00 -16.85 3.01
N LYS A 44 -8.08 -16.90 2.20
CA LYS A 44 -8.49 -18.14 1.51
C LYS A 44 -7.70 -18.39 0.24
N LEU A 45 -7.27 -17.33 -0.43
CA LEU A 45 -6.56 -17.38 -1.72
C LEU A 45 -5.05 -17.55 -1.53
N LEU A 46 -4.48 -16.91 -0.52
CA LEU A 46 -3.06 -16.96 -0.22
C LEU A 46 -2.68 -18.28 0.46
N VAL A 47 -1.58 -18.86 0.02
CA VAL A 47 -1.00 -20.06 0.61
C VAL A 47 0.35 -19.68 1.20
N PRO A 48 0.40 -19.17 2.45
CA PRO A 48 1.66 -18.75 3.02
C PRO A 48 2.61 -19.92 3.20
N ASP A 49 3.91 -19.62 3.18
CA ASP A 49 4.95 -20.62 3.37
C ASP A 49 5.06 -21.10 4.83
N ALA A 50 6.08 -21.91 5.13
CA ALA A 50 6.29 -22.41 6.49
C ALA A 50 6.61 -21.31 7.53
N GLY A 51 6.99 -20.12 7.08
CA GLY A 51 7.26 -18.92 7.87
C GLY A 51 6.10 -17.94 7.95
N ASN A 52 4.91 -18.31 7.46
CA ASN A 52 3.76 -17.39 7.33
C ASN A 52 4.02 -16.22 6.35
N GLN A 53 4.94 -16.41 5.41
CA GLN A 53 5.29 -15.40 4.42
C GLN A 53 4.54 -15.62 3.11
N VAL A 54 4.25 -14.53 2.42
CA VAL A 54 3.69 -14.52 1.05
C VAL A 54 4.64 -13.77 0.14
N ASN A 55 4.72 -14.17 -1.12
CA ASN A 55 5.47 -13.45 -2.16
C ASN A 55 4.56 -12.53 -2.98
N GLU A 56 5.17 -11.66 -3.78
CA GLU A 56 4.46 -10.65 -4.58
C GLU A 56 3.58 -11.28 -5.65
N GLU A 57 4.01 -12.36 -6.32
CA GLU A 57 3.20 -13.00 -7.36
C GLU A 57 1.91 -13.63 -6.80
N GLU A 58 1.98 -14.27 -5.63
CA GLU A 58 0.82 -14.84 -4.95
C GLU A 58 -0.13 -13.74 -4.46
N LEU A 59 0.42 -12.67 -3.89
CA LEU A 59 -0.34 -11.49 -3.49
C LEU A 59 -1.02 -10.84 -4.69
N PHE A 60 -0.31 -10.68 -5.80
CA PHE A 60 -0.82 -10.16 -7.06
C PHE A 60 -2.00 -10.98 -7.58
N ALA A 61 -1.87 -12.31 -7.67
CA ALA A 61 -2.94 -13.18 -8.14
C ALA A 61 -4.20 -13.09 -7.25
N ALA A 62 -4.02 -13.04 -5.94
CA ALA A 62 -5.12 -12.89 -4.98
C ALA A 62 -5.81 -11.53 -5.09
N LEU A 63 -5.04 -10.44 -5.27
CA LEU A 63 -5.58 -9.10 -5.50
C LEU A 63 -6.35 -9.03 -6.82
N VAL A 64 -5.85 -9.63 -7.90
CA VAL A 64 -6.60 -9.70 -9.18
C VAL A 64 -7.95 -10.37 -8.98
N HIS A 65 -8.00 -11.51 -8.28
CA HIS A 65 -9.27 -12.18 -7.96
C HIS A 65 -10.21 -11.26 -7.18
N GLU A 66 -9.71 -10.60 -6.13
CA GLU A 66 -10.50 -9.66 -5.33
C GLU A 66 -11.09 -8.53 -6.19
N ARG A 67 -10.27 -7.90 -7.04
CA ARG A 67 -10.74 -6.83 -7.93
C ARG A 67 -11.78 -7.32 -8.94
N VAL A 68 -11.63 -8.53 -9.48
CA VAL A 68 -12.63 -9.16 -10.35
C VAL A 68 -13.96 -9.36 -9.60
N VAL A 69 -13.92 -9.91 -8.38
CA VAL A 69 -15.13 -10.11 -7.56
C VAL A 69 -15.79 -8.77 -7.21
N SER A 70 -14.99 -7.78 -6.82
CA SER A 70 -15.47 -6.44 -6.48
C SER A 70 -16.16 -5.75 -7.66
N LEU A 71 -15.61 -5.90 -8.88
CA LEU A 71 -16.13 -5.26 -10.08
C LEU A 71 -17.30 -6.01 -10.74
N LYS A 72 -17.23 -7.34 -10.82
CA LYS A 72 -18.15 -8.18 -11.62
C LYS A 72 -18.94 -9.21 -10.80
N GLY A 73 -18.61 -9.39 -9.52
CA GLY A 73 -19.25 -10.34 -8.62
C GLY A 73 -18.58 -11.73 -8.57
N GLU A 74 -19.06 -12.55 -7.64
CA GLU A 74 -18.51 -13.88 -7.32
C GLU A 74 -18.47 -14.87 -8.49
N GLU A 75 -19.42 -14.79 -9.42
CA GLU A 75 -19.44 -15.67 -10.60
C GLU A 75 -18.23 -15.41 -11.50
N ALA A 76 -17.87 -14.15 -11.72
CA ALA A 76 -16.69 -13.76 -12.49
C ALA A 76 -15.39 -14.12 -11.75
N GLY A 77 -15.34 -13.97 -10.43
CA GLY A 77 -14.21 -14.43 -9.62
C GLY A 77 -13.98 -15.93 -9.72
N THR A 78 -15.07 -16.71 -9.69
CA THR A 78 -15.03 -18.17 -9.89
C THR A 78 -14.54 -18.53 -11.29
N GLU A 79 -15.00 -17.82 -12.33
CA GLU A 79 -14.54 -18.01 -13.71
C GLU A 79 -13.04 -17.69 -13.84
N PHE A 80 -12.58 -16.57 -13.27
CA PHE A 80 -11.16 -16.21 -13.21
C PHE A 80 -10.34 -17.31 -12.53
N HIS A 81 -10.76 -17.76 -11.34
CA HIS A 81 -10.02 -18.76 -10.58
C HIS A 81 -9.89 -20.09 -11.34
N ALA A 82 -10.96 -20.52 -12.01
CA ALA A 82 -10.94 -21.73 -12.84
C ALA A 82 -9.98 -21.59 -14.05
N ALA A 83 -9.96 -20.42 -14.71
CA ALA A 83 -9.05 -20.14 -15.81
C ALA A 83 -7.59 -20.07 -15.34
N PHE A 84 -7.34 -19.38 -14.22
CA PHE A 84 -6.04 -19.30 -13.55
C PHE A 84 -5.50 -20.70 -13.20
N ASP A 85 -6.28 -21.54 -12.52
CA ASP A 85 -5.87 -22.90 -12.14
C ASP A 85 -5.56 -23.77 -13.36
N SER A 86 -6.35 -23.64 -14.42
CA SER A 86 -6.11 -24.34 -15.69
C SER A 86 -4.78 -23.89 -16.33
N ALA A 87 -4.53 -22.57 -16.39
CA ALA A 87 -3.30 -22.00 -16.92
C ALA A 87 -2.09 -22.45 -16.10
N ARG A 88 -2.17 -22.35 -14.77
CA ARG A 88 -1.15 -22.78 -13.81
C ARG A 88 -0.80 -24.26 -13.97
N ALA A 89 -1.81 -25.12 -14.11
CA ALA A 89 -1.59 -26.55 -14.35
C ALA A 89 -0.89 -26.83 -15.68
N SER A 90 -1.17 -26.03 -16.72
CA SER A 90 -0.58 -26.19 -18.05
C SER A 90 0.84 -25.62 -18.18
N SER A 91 1.17 -24.59 -17.39
CA SER A 91 2.44 -23.88 -17.42
C SER A 91 3.47 -24.40 -16.41
N ARG A 92 3.11 -25.44 -15.65
CA ARG A 92 4.00 -26.03 -14.66
C ARG A 92 5.21 -26.70 -15.31
N ARG A 93 6.41 -26.25 -14.92
CA ARG A 93 7.67 -26.81 -15.40
C ARG A 93 7.96 -28.18 -14.78
N PRO A 94 8.82 -29.02 -15.41
CA PRO A 94 9.21 -30.31 -14.86
C PRO A 94 9.89 -30.26 -13.48
N ASP A 95 10.47 -29.13 -13.10
CA ASP A 95 11.05 -28.89 -11.77
C ASP A 95 9.99 -28.47 -10.73
N GLY A 96 8.72 -28.43 -11.12
CA GLY A 96 7.59 -28.10 -10.26
C GLY A 96 7.27 -26.61 -10.19
N TYR A 97 8.07 -25.76 -10.85
CA TYR A 97 7.88 -24.30 -10.88
C TYR A 97 6.64 -23.91 -11.66
N GLU A 98 5.94 -22.90 -11.16
CA GLU A 98 4.70 -22.39 -11.70
C GLU A 98 4.87 -20.87 -11.89
N PHE A 99 4.60 -20.37 -13.08
CA PHE A 99 4.62 -18.94 -13.38
C PHE A 99 3.28 -18.35 -12.97
N ILE A 100 3.19 -17.80 -11.74
CA ILE A 100 1.92 -17.33 -11.18
C ILE A 100 1.45 -16.08 -11.91
N GLU A 101 2.38 -15.18 -12.27
CA GLU A 101 2.09 -13.97 -13.06
C GLU A 101 1.45 -14.34 -14.42
N ASP A 102 2.11 -15.20 -15.21
CA ASP A 102 1.59 -15.64 -16.52
C ASP A 102 0.21 -16.31 -16.41
N SER A 103 0.01 -17.10 -15.36
CA SER A 103 -1.28 -17.78 -15.13
C SER A 103 -2.38 -16.79 -14.76
N THR A 104 -2.02 -15.73 -14.02
CA THR A 104 -2.93 -14.62 -13.67
C THR A 104 -3.35 -13.85 -14.92
N TYR A 105 -2.41 -13.55 -15.81
CA TYR A 105 -2.71 -12.92 -17.10
C TYR A 105 -3.61 -13.77 -17.98
N ALA A 106 -3.32 -15.07 -18.08
CA ALA A 106 -4.18 -16.00 -18.81
C ALA A 106 -5.61 -16.06 -18.24
N GLY A 107 -5.76 -15.92 -16.91
CA GLY A 107 -7.06 -15.85 -16.26
C GLY A 107 -7.85 -14.58 -16.64
N LEU A 108 -7.18 -13.41 -16.66
CA LEU A 108 -7.79 -12.16 -17.10
C LEU A 108 -8.15 -12.20 -18.59
N ASP A 109 -7.25 -12.71 -19.44
CA ASP A 109 -7.49 -12.85 -20.89
C ASP A 109 -8.70 -13.74 -21.18
N ALA A 110 -8.89 -14.82 -20.41
CA ALA A 110 -10.05 -15.69 -20.53
C ALA A 110 -11.36 -14.95 -20.21
N LEU A 111 -11.38 -14.08 -19.20
CA LEU A 111 -12.54 -13.24 -18.88
C LEU A 111 -12.83 -12.19 -19.97
N VAL A 112 -11.79 -11.67 -20.62
CA VAL A 112 -11.94 -10.77 -21.76
C VAL A 112 -12.51 -11.52 -22.97
N GLU A 113 -11.99 -12.72 -23.27
CA GLU A 113 -12.46 -13.56 -24.37
C GLU A 113 -13.92 -14.00 -24.19
N SER A 114 -14.34 -14.31 -22.97
CA SER A 114 -15.74 -14.65 -22.66
C SER A 114 -16.68 -13.44 -22.68
N GLY A 115 -16.13 -12.22 -22.68
CA GLY A 115 -16.88 -10.97 -22.60
C GLY A 115 -17.34 -10.60 -21.19
N THR A 116 -16.84 -11.28 -20.16
CA THR A 116 -17.06 -10.96 -18.74
C THR A 116 -16.38 -9.64 -18.37
N LEU A 117 -15.17 -9.40 -18.87
CA LEU A 117 -14.43 -8.13 -18.76
C LEU A 117 -14.26 -7.46 -20.13
N THR A 118 -14.10 -6.13 -20.14
CA THR A 118 -13.47 -5.45 -21.29
C THR A 118 -11.95 -5.46 -21.16
N GLU A 119 -11.24 -5.17 -22.26
CA GLU A 119 -9.78 -5.02 -22.26
C GLU A 119 -9.32 -3.92 -21.28
N GLU A 120 -10.05 -2.80 -21.23
CA GLU A 120 -9.75 -1.69 -20.32
C GLU A 120 -9.95 -2.07 -18.85
N GLU A 121 -11.01 -2.84 -18.53
CA GLU A 121 -11.25 -3.31 -17.16
C GLU A 121 -10.16 -4.29 -16.71
N ALA A 122 -9.79 -5.25 -17.56
CA ALA A 122 -8.70 -6.19 -17.27
C ALA A 122 -7.35 -5.46 -17.09
N HIS A 123 -7.08 -4.45 -17.90
CA HIS A 123 -5.88 -3.63 -17.77
C HIS A 123 -5.87 -2.81 -16.47
N SER A 124 -7.00 -2.19 -16.09
CA SER A 124 -7.12 -1.46 -14.81
C SER A 124 -6.88 -2.39 -13.62
N ILE A 125 -7.58 -3.53 -13.57
CA ILE A 125 -7.43 -4.55 -12.53
C ILE A 125 -5.97 -4.97 -12.39
N LYS A 126 -5.32 -5.27 -13.51
CA LYS A 126 -3.90 -5.65 -13.53
C LYS A 126 -3.02 -4.55 -12.94
N SER A 127 -3.18 -3.31 -13.37
CA SER A 127 -2.33 -2.20 -12.92
C SER A 127 -2.51 -1.88 -11.43
N GLU A 128 -3.74 -1.92 -10.93
CA GLU A 128 -4.07 -1.72 -9.51
C GLU A 128 -3.49 -2.84 -8.65
N ALA A 129 -3.72 -4.10 -9.05
CA ALA A 129 -3.21 -5.26 -8.33
C ALA A 129 -1.67 -5.30 -8.34
N PHE A 130 -1.04 -4.98 -9.46
CA PHE A 130 0.43 -4.93 -9.56
C PHE A 130 1.00 -3.90 -8.60
N THR A 131 0.39 -2.71 -8.53
CA THR A 131 0.77 -1.63 -7.62
C THR A 131 0.63 -2.05 -6.16
N ALA A 132 -0.49 -2.67 -5.81
CA ALA A 132 -0.78 -3.07 -4.43
C ALA A 132 -0.01 -4.34 -3.99
N ALA A 133 0.54 -5.11 -4.93
CA ALA A 133 1.30 -6.32 -4.65
C ALA A 133 2.80 -6.09 -4.40
N GLN A 134 3.30 -4.86 -4.60
CA GLN A 134 4.72 -4.53 -4.39
C GLN A 134 5.06 -4.63 -2.90
N LEU A 135 5.93 -5.57 -2.56
CA LEU A 135 6.46 -5.81 -1.22
C LEU A 135 7.91 -5.31 -1.08
N ASP A 136 8.56 -4.96 -2.19
CA ASP A 136 9.88 -4.34 -2.23
C ASP A 136 9.91 -3.01 -3.00
N ASP A 137 11.11 -2.45 -3.16
CA ASP A 137 11.35 -1.18 -3.86
C ASP A 137 11.46 -1.33 -5.39
N ASN A 138 11.45 -2.55 -5.92
CA ASN A 138 11.56 -2.81 -7.35
C ASN A 138 10.19 -2.84 -8.04
N HIS A 139 9.68 -1.64 -8.32
CA HIS A 139 8.41 -1.40 -9.00
C HIS A 139 8.30 -1.88 -10.46
N ASN A 140 9.27 -2.62 -10.98
CA ASN A 140 9.32 -3.07 -12.38
C ASN A 140 9.02 -4.56 -12.56
N ALA A 141 8.99 -5.35 -11.50
CA ALA A 141 8.72 -6.77 -11.57
C ALA A 141 7.97 -7.25 -10.34
N LEU A 142 7.30 -8.39 -10.46
CA LEU A 142 6.86 -9.17 -9.31
C LEU A 142 7.90 -10.25 -9.06
N TYR A 143 8.32 -10.39 -7.82
CA TYR A 143 9.24 -11.43 -7.41
C TYR A 143 8.53 -12.59 -6.73
N ASP A 144 9.00 -13.79 -7.06
CA ASP A 144 8.51 -15.02 -6.45
C ASP A 144 9.22 -15.30 -5.10
N GLY A 145 8.79 -16.36 -4.43
CA GLY A 145 9.43 -16.82 -3.19
C GLY A 145 10.69 -17.68 -3.41
N ARG A 146 11.20 -17.80 -4.64
CA ARG A 146 12.22 -18.80 -5.00
C ARG A 146 13.59 -18.15 -5.20
N GLY A 147 14.41 -18.27 -4.18
CA GLY A 147 15.82 -17.92 -4.26
C GLY A 147 16.61 -18.39 -3.05
N GLY A 148 17.93 -18.19 -3.09
CA GLY A 148 18.79 -18.45 -1.95
C GLY A 148 18.80 -17.29 -0.96
N PRO A 149 19.35 -17.47 0.25
CA PRO A 149 19.65 -16.35 1.13
C PRO A 149 20.52 -15.31 0.43
N GLY A 150 20.04 -14.07 0.32
CA GLY A 150 20.72 -12.96 -0.37
C GLY A 150 20.41 -12.84 -1.87
N ASP A 151 19.44 -13.60 -2.37
CA ASP A 151 18.89 -13.39 -3.71
C ASP A 151 17.99 -12.15 -3.70
N SER A 152 18.35 -11.14 -4.50
CA SER A 152 17.61 -9.87 -4.58
C SER A 152 16.29 -10.01 -5.35
N THR A 153 16.00 -11.17 -5.92
CA THR A 153 14.73 -11.45 -6.62
C THR A 153 13.76 -12.24 -5.74
N VAL A 154 13.94 -12.20 -4.42
CA VAL A 154 13.01 -12.80 -3.45
C VAL A 154 12.41 -11.68 -2.62
N ALA A 155 11.18 -11.33 -2.94
CA ALA A 155 10.39 -10.37 -2.17
C ALA A 155 9.28 -11.12 -1.45
N THR A 156 9.43 -11.27 -0.13
CA THR A 156 8.45 -11.92 0.72
C THR A 156 8.19 -11.06 1.94
N SER A 157 6.93 -11.01 2.39
CA SER A 157 6.55 -10.31 3.61
C SER A 157 5.68 -11.21 4.49
N ASP A 158 5.61 -10.90 5.78
CA ASP A 158 4.60 -11.54 6.64
C ASP A 158 3.21 -11.27 6.08
N MET A 159 2.36 -12.30 6.06
CA MET A 159 1.03 -12.21 5.46
C MET A 159 0.20 -11.05 6.02
N GLU A 160 0.27 -10.73 7.31
CA GLU A 160 -0.52 -9.64 7.89
C GLU A 160 0.01 -8.27 7.45
N SER A 161 1.33 -8.11 7.40
CA SER A 161 1.96 -6.89 6.88
C SER A 161 1.67 -6.69 5.39
N ALA A 162 1.74 -7.75 4.60
CA ALA A 162 1.43 -7.74 3.17
C ALA A 162 -0.02 -7.28 2.90
N LEU A 163 -0.99 -7.86 3.63
CA LEU A 163 -2.40 -7.51 3.48
C LEU A 163 -2.70 -6.06 3.92
N ALA A 164 -2.10 -5.63 5.03
CA ALA A 164 -2.25 -4.25 5.50
C ALA A 164 -1.69 -3.23 4.49
N SER A 165 -0.51 -3.51 3.91
CA SER A 165 0.11 -2.66 2.88
C SER A 165 -0.73 -2.62 1.61
N ALA A 166 -1.14 -3.79 1.09
CA ALA A 166 -1.96 -3.89 -0.11
C ALA A 166 -3.28 -3.12 0.03
N LYS A 167 -3.96 -3.26 1.17
CA LYS A 167 -5.19 -2.53 1.46
C LYS A 167 -4.98 -1.02 1.48
N LEU A 168 -3.92 -0.55 2.15
CA LEU A 168 -3.58 0.88 2.17
C LEU A 168 -3.36 1.43 0.74
N LEU A 169 -2.64 0.69 -0.10
CA LEU A 169 -2.40 1.09 -1.49
C LEU A 169 -3.68 1.09 -2.33
N LEU A 170 -4.54 0.08 -2.18
CA LEU A 170 -5.85 0.05 -2.84
C LEU A 170 -6.74 1.22 -2.42
N ASP A 171 -6.76 1.57 -1.12
CA ASP A 171 -7.51 2.72 -0.62
C ASP A 171 -7.00 4.03 -1.25
N LYS A 172 -5.68 4.20 -1.33
CA LYS A 172 -5.04 5.36 -1.99
C LYS A 172 -5.35 5.43 -3.49
N LEU A 173 -5.35 4.30 -4.19
CA LEU A 173 -5.73 4.19 -5.59
C LEU A 173 -7.21 4.58 -5.79
N ALA A 174 -8.10 4.09 -4.93
CA ALA A 174 -9.53 4.35 -5.00
C ALA A 174 -9.88 5.83 -4.86
N ILE A 175 -9.11 6.59 -4.06
CA ILE A 175 -9.28 8.04 -3.90
C ILE A 175 -8.44 8.88 -4.88
N GLY A 176 -7.63 8.23 -5.73
CA GLY A 176 -6.75 8.89 -6.69
C GLY A 176 -5.56 9.62 -6.08
N GLU A 177 -5.12 9.24 -4.87
CA GLU A 177 -3.90 9.78 -4.24
C GLU A 177 -2.64 9.28 -4.95
N ILE A 178 -2.68 8.05 -5.47
CA ILE A 178 -1.60 7.44 -6.25
C ILE A 178 -2.12 6.95 -7.60
N THR A 179 -1.21 6.85 -8.59
CA THR A 179 -1.53 6.35 -9.93
C THR A 179 -1.08 4.88 -10.05
N PRO A 180 -1.86 3.99 -10.67
CA PRO A 180 -1.44 2.62 -10.91
C PRO A 180 -0.15 2.54 -11.76
N LEU A 181 0.78 1.68 -11.35
CA LEU A 181 1.96 1.29 -12.10
C LEU A 181 1.55 0.52 -13.38
N GLY A 182 2.30 0.71 -14.49
CA GLY A 182 2.10 -0.07 -15.72
C GLY A 182 0.94 0.36 -16.63
N THR A 183 0.36 1.54 -16.42
CA THR A 183 -0.52 2.15 -17.43
C THR A 183 0.32 2.55 -18.65
N ALA A 184 -0.01 2.08 -19.86
CA ALA A 184 0.85 2.11 -21.07
C ALA A 184 1.34 3.51 -21.52
N ASP A 185 0.91 4.59 -20.88
CA ASP A 185 1.47 5.94 -21.03
C ASP A 185 2.71 6.21 -20.13
N SER A 186 3.10 5.27 -19.27
CA SER A 186 4.24 5.41 -18.35
C SER A 186 5.62 5.35 -19.02
N ASP A 187 5.71 4.97 -20.31
CA ASP A 187 6.93 5.13 -21.11
C ASP A 187 7.21 6.60 -21.54
N GLN A 188 6.23 7.50 -21.38
CA GLN A 188 6.40 8.95 -21.63
C GLN A 188 6.02 9.86 -20.47
N ILE A 189 5.41 9.33 -19.42
CA ILE A 189 5.47 9.96 -18.10
C ILE A 189 6.75 9.46 -17.45
N GLY A 190 7.88 9.93 -17.99
CA GLY A 190 8.96 10.33 -17.09
C GLY A 190 8.26 11.22 -16.08
N LEU A 191 8.13 10.70 -14.86
CA LEU A 191 7.55 11.36 -13.72
C LEU A 191 8.47 12.55 -13.42
N SER A 192 8.37 13.58 -14.27
CA SER A 192 8.78 14.93 -14.01
C SER A 192 7.75 15.43 -13.01
N LEU A 193 7.83 14.89 -11.80
CA LEU A 193 7.57 15.64 -10.59
C LEU A 193 8.48 16.86 -10.72
N GLU A 194 7.99 17.92 -11.34
CA GLU A 194 8.53 19.24 -11.09
C GLU A 194 8.29 19.55 -9.61
N GLY A 195 9.24 19.10 -8.78
CA GLY A 195 9.54 19.69 -7.48
C GLY A 195 8.39 19.86 -6.50
N GLU A 196 7.44 18.93 -6.41
CA GLU A 196 6.76 18.73 -5.14
C GLU A 196 7.56 17.69 -4.36
N SER A 197 8.38 18.20 -3.44
CA SER A 197 8.98 17.39 -2.39
C SER A 197 7.91 16.47 -1.80
N SER A 198 7.97 15.16 -2.06
CA SER A 198 7.18 14.18 -1.32
C SER A 198 7.60 14.29 0.13
N GLN A 199 6.83 15.07 0.89
CA GLN A 199 6.99 15.21 2.32
C GLN A 199 6.47 13.90 2.89
N ILE A 200 7.38 12.93 3.09
CA ILE A 200 7.10 11.75 3.88
C ILE A 200 7.04 12.28 5.31
N THR A 201 5.84 12.62 5.78
CA THR A 201 5.61 12.96 7.18
C THR A 201 5.78 11.67 7.97
N PRO A 202 6.88 11.44 8.70
CA PRO A 202 7.02 10.32 9.58
C PRO A 202 6.09 10.65 10.74
N SER A 203 4.91 10.02 10.76
CA SER A 203 4.10 10.06 11.96
C SER A 203 4.89 9.27 13.01
N GLY A 204 5.51 9.98 13.95
CA GLY A 204 6.11 9.33 15.11
C GLY A 204 5.13 8.29 15.65
N ASN A 205 5.62 7.04 15.75
CA ASN A 205 4.98 5.80 16.24
C ASN A 205 4.61 4.72 15.20
N SER A 206 4.83 4.91 13.90
CA SER A 206 4.79 3.77 12.96
C SER A 206 6.23 3.36 12.64
N ILE A 207 6.73 2.40 13.41
CA ILE A 207 8.03 1.74 13.21
C ILE A 207 8.18 1.43 11.72
N ASP A 208 9.16 2.02 11.04
CA ASP A 208 9.46 1.86 9.61
C ASP A 208 10.11 0.47 9.33
N GLY A 209 9.64 -0.56 10.05
CA GLY A 209 10.27 -1.87 10.12
C GLY A 209 11.57 -1.87 10.93
N THR A 210 12.21 -3.03 11.04
CA THR A 210 13.45 -3.20 11.82
C THR A 210 14.67 -2.53 11.15
N ASP A 211 14.52 -2.09 9.89
CA ASP A 211 15.60 -1.58 9.04
C ASP A 211 15.30 -0.24 8.34
N GLY A 212 14.17 0.42 8.62
CA GLY A 212 13.78 1.71 8.03
C GLY A 212 14.56 2.91 8.57
N PHE A 213 14.11 4.12 8.26
CA PHE A 213 14.78 5.37 8.66
C PHE A 213 14.99 5.46 10.18
N LEU A 214 16.14 5.96 10.64
CA LEU A 214 16.37 6.14 12.08
C LEU A 214 17.08 7.46 12.38
N PHE A 215 16.40 8.32 13.14
CA PHE A 215 16.94 9.52 13.76
C PHE A 215 17.26 9.25 15.25
N LYS A 216 18.55 9.31 15.60
CA LYS A 216 19.00 9.26 17.00
C LYS A 216 19.34 10.67 17.47
N PRO A 217 18.63 11.24 18.47
CA PRO A 217 18.91 12.58 18.98
C PRO A 217 20.29 12.66 19.63
N GLU A 218 20.72 11.57 20.28
CA GLU A 218 22.02 11.43 20.90
C GLU A 218 22.64 10.09 20.50
N GLY A 219 23.69 10.14 19.68
CA GLY A 219 24.46 8.97 19.29
C GLY A 219 25.32 8.45 20.44
N ASP A 220 25.35 7.14 20.62
CA ASP A 220 25.98 6.45 21.77
C ASP A 220 27.45 6.83 22.02
N THR A 221 28.16 7.23 20.97
CA THR A 221 29.59 7.56 21.05
C THR A 221 29.85 9.05 21.29
N THR A 222 29.02 9.92 20.73
CA THR A 222 29.31 11.36 20.64
C THR A 222 28.33 12.24 21.40
N GLY A 223 27.17 11.72 21.79
CA GLY A 223 26.06 12.52 22.34
C GLY A 223 25.48 13.52 21.33
N LYS A 224 25.72 13.29 20.02
CA LYS A 224 25.29 14.16 18.92
C LYS A 224 24.34 13.40 18.00
N VAL A 225 23.56 14.12 17.19
CA VAL A 225 22.61 13.49 16.26
C VAL A 225 23.31 12.53 15.30
N VAL A 226 22.68 11.37 15.10
CA VAL A 226 23.06 10.41 14.06
C VAL A 226 21.81 10.01 13.28
N VAL A 227 21.87 10.14 11.97
CA VAL A 227 20.85 9.64 11.04
C VAL A 227 21.37 8.36 10.40
N LEU A 228 20.55 7.31 10.41
CA LEU A 228 20.83 6.06 9.72
C LEU A 228 19.76 5.87 8.66
N LEU A 229 20.17 5.65 7.43
CA LEU A 229 19.24 5.45 6.32
C LEU A 229 18.96 3.96 6.09
N PRO A 230 17.83 3.62 5.45
CA PRO A 230 17.50 2.26 5.06
C PRO A 230 18.62 1.59 4.23
N PRO A 231 18.83 0.26 4.37
CA PRO A 231 19.93 -0.44 3.71
C PRO A 231 19.82 -0.49 2.17
N ASP A 232 18.61 -0.46 1.62
CA ASP A 232 18.29 -0.32 0.18
C ASP A 232 18.85 0.97 -0.44
N LEU A 233 19.02 2.04 0.35
CA LEU A 233 19.63 3.30 -0.10
C LEU A 233 21.16 3.31 -0.02
N THR A 234 21.78 2.25 0.47
CA THR A 234 23.23 2.21 0.69
C THR A 234 24.00 2.36 -0.62
N GLY A 235 24.92 3.31 -0.66
CA GLY A 235 25.69 3.62 -1.85
C GLY A 235 24.95 4.51 -2.85
N GLU A 236 23.67 4.78 -2.66
CA GLU A 236 22.88 5.69 -3.50
C GLU A 236 22.77 7.10 -2.90
N ILE A 237 23.20 7.31 -1.66
CA ILE A 237 23.08 8.62 -1.01
C ILE A 237 24.21 9.56 -1.46
N GLU A 238 23.83 10.77 -1.86
CA GLU A 238 24.74 11.88 -2.17
C GLU A 238 24.97 12.77 -0.95
N SER A 239 23.90 13.20 -0.27
CA SER A 239 23.99 14.06 0.92
C SER A 239 22.80 13.91 1.86
N VAL A 240 23.00 14.22 3.14
CA VAL A 240 21.93 14.32 4.15
C VAL A 240 22.02 15.67 4.83
N VAL A 241 20.92 16.42 4.89
CA VAL A 241 20.88 17.81 5.36
C VAL A 241 19.73 17.99 6.35
N LEU A 242 19.99 18.62 7.50
CA LEU A 242 18.95 19.12 8.39
C LEU A 242 18.48 20.49 7.90
N LYS A 243 17.17 20.64 7.72
CA LYS A 243 16.51 21.88 7.34
C LYS A 243 15.53 22.33 8.40
N ASP A 244 15.35 23.64 8.55
CA ASP A 244 14.34 24.20 9.43
C ASP A 244 12.93 24.11 8.83
N LYS A 245 11.93 24.52 9.59
CA LYS A 245 10.51 24.60 9.17
C LYS A 245 10.28 25.40 7.89
N SER A 246 11.18 26.31 7.53
CA SER A 246 11.12 27.13 6.30
C SER A 246 11.89 26.49 5.14
N ARG A 247 12.39 25.26 5.33
CA ARG A 247 13.27 24.51 4.42
C ARG A 247 14.64 25.16 4.19
N GLU A 248 15.08 26.05 5.08
CA GLU A 248 16.45 26.57 5.06
C GLU A 248 17.42 25.57 5.69
N THR A 249 18.61 25.43 5.11
CA THR A 249 19.63 24.49 5.61
C THR A 249 20.17 24.96 6.97
N ILE A 250 20.06 24.08 7.97
CA ILE A 250 20.67 24.26 9.29
C ILE A 250 22.08 23.66 9.27
N GLU A 251 22.22 22.43 8.78
CA GLU A 251 23.45 21.66 8.89
C GLU A 251 23.49 20.51 7.87
N GLU A 252 24.66 20.22 7.32
CA GLU A 252 24.91 19.06 6.46
C GLU A 252 25.59 17.95 7.26
N GLY A 253 25.10 16.72 7.11
CA GLY A 253 25.57 15.56 7.84
C GLY A 253 26.84 14.99 7.23
N GLU A 254 27.80 14.63 8.07
CA GLU A 254 29.03 13.98 7.65
C GLU A 254 28.84 12.46 7.59
N TYR A 255 29.05 11.87 6.41
CA TYR A 255 29.09 10.42 6.26
C TYR A 255 30.20 9.82 7.14
N SER A 256 29.83 8.84 7.96
CA SER A 256 30.70 8.25 8.98
C SER A 256 30.93 6.74 8.84
N GLY A 257 30.45 6.15 7.75
CA GLY A 257 30.60 4.73 7.42
C GLY A 257 29.27 3.97 7.39
N ASN A 258 29.38 2.65 7.14
CA ASN A 258 28.25 1.73 7.14
C ASN A 258 28.28 0.87 8.39
N ALA A 259 27.14 0.72 9.08
CA ALA A 259 27.01 -0.16 10.23
C ALA A 259 25.56 -0.66 10.38
N ASN A 260 25.28 -1.45 11.44
CA ASN A 260 23.93 -1.89 11.80
C ASN A 260 23.12 -2.47 10.62
N GLY A 261 23.65 -3.51 9.98
CA GLY A 261 22.95 -4.15 8.85
C GLY A 261 23.29 -3.55 7.47
N GLY A 262 24.39 -2.79 7.37
CA GLY A 262 24.86 -2.24 6.09
C GLY A 262 24.44 -0.80 5.81
N ARG A 263 23.70 -0.20 6.74
CA ARG A 263 23.13 1.14 6.66
C ARG A 263 24.18 2.24 6.73
N GLU A 264 24.06 3.24 5.87
CA GLU A 264 24.92 4.43 5.92
C GLU A 264 24.55 5.33 7.09
N HIS A 265 25.58 5.87 7.75
CA HIS A 265 25.44 6.73 8.92
C HIS A 265 25.91 8.15 8.64
N PHE A 266 25.05 9.13 8.93
CA PHE A 266 25.37 10.55 8.83
C PHE A 266 25.37 11.18 10.22
N ARG A 267 26.44 11.89 10.55
CA ARG A 267 26.65 12.50 11.87
C ARG A 267 26.57 14.01 11.77
N PHE A 268 26.06 14.61 12.83
CA PHE A 268 25.95 16.05 12.96
C PHE A 268 26.69 16.53 14.21
N ASP A 269 26.86 17.84 14.33
CA ASP A 269 27.73 18.47 15.30
C ASP A 269 27.08 18.77 16.65
N LYS A 270 25.75 18.74 16.72
CA LYS A 270 24.99 19.05 17.94
C LYS A 270 24.12 17.88 18.40
N ALA A 271 23.74 17.90 19.67
CA ALA A 271 22.71 17.00 20.19
C ALA A 271 21.35 17.37 19.62
N GLY A 272 20.42 16.41 19.62
CA GLY A 272 19.05 16.60 19.15
C GLY A 272 18.38 17.81 19.80
N SER A 273 18.53 17.95 21.13
CA SER A 273 17.96 19.06 21.90
C SER A 273 18.51 20.45 21.58
N ASP A 274 19.60 20.54 20.81
CA ASP A 274 20.20 21.82 20.43
C ASP A 274 19.68 22.35 19.08
N TYR A 275 18.87 21.57 18.36
CA TYR A 275 18.20 21.99 17.13
C TYR A 275 16.82 22.61 17.43
N PRO A 276 16.30 23.51 16.56
CA PRO A 276 14.94 24.00 16.68
C PRO A 276 13.92 22.86 16.54
N GLU A 277 12.68 23.06 16.98
CA GLU A 277 11.58 22.13 16.70
C GLU A 277 11.18 22.19 15.22
N ASP A 278 10.40 21.20 14.76
CA ASP A 278 9.90 21.07 13.39
C ASP A 278 11.02 21.14 12.32
N ILE A 279 12.05 20.29 12.45
CA ILE A 279 13.09 20.18 11.41
C ILE A 279 12.73 19.10 10.39
N HIS A 280 13.42 19.14 9.26
CA HIS A 280 13.33 18.14 8.22
C HIS A 280 14.72 17.54 7.97
N VAL A 281 14.80 16.21 7.86
CA VAL A 281 15.98 15.51 7.34
C VAL A 281 15.77 15.32 5.85
N GLU A 282 16.52 16.04 5.03
CA GLU A 282 16.52 15.90 3.58
C GLU A 282 17.66 14.99 3.14
N VAL A 283 17.35 13.94 2.40
CA VAL A 283 18.29 12.99 1.83
C VAL A 283 18.27 13.16 0.32
N THR A 284 19.38 13.57 -0.27
CA THR A 284 19.57 13.63 -1.72
C THR A 284 20.28 12.36 -2.17
N LEU A 285 19.72 11.67 -3.15
CA LEU A 285 20.31 10.49 -3.78
C LEU A 285 21.15 10.91 -5.01
N LYS A 286 22.07 10.05 -5.42
CA LYS A 286 23.00 10.27 -6.55
C LYS A 286 22.30 10.42 -7.90
N ASP A 287 21.07 9.93 -8.01
CA ASP A 287 20.21 10.13 -9.17
C ASP A 287 19.51 11.50 -9.18
N GLY A 288 19.70 12.31 -8.12
CA GLY A 288 19.12 13.62 -7.93
C GLY A 288 17.75 13.61 -7.24
N SER A 289 17.19 12.44 -6.94
CA SER A 289 15.94 12.34 -6.18
C SER A 289 16.15 12.73 -4.71
N VAL A 290 15.06 13.17 -4.06
CA VAL A 290 15.10 13.69 -2.70
C VAL A 290 14.04 13.01 -1.84
N ARG A 291 14.45 12.48 -0.68
CA ARG A 291 13.56 11.98 0.38
C ARG A 291 13.60 12.94 1.57
N ILE A 292 12.45 13.21 2.19
CA ILE A 292 12.35 14.12 3.33
C ILE A 292 11.65 13.41 4.48
N TYR A 293 12.23 13.52 5.69
CA TYR A 293 11.66 13.03 6.93
C TYR A 293 11.43 14.19 7.91
N ASP A 294 10.19 14.38 8.34
CA ASP A 294 9.81 15.38 9.34
C ASP A 294 10.17 14.92 10.76
N ILE A 295 10.79 15.80 11.54
CA ILE A 295 11.25 15.57 12.92
C ILE A 295 10.66 16.69 13.80
N PRO A 296 9.43 16.50 14.33
CA PRO A 296 8.74 17.53 15.12
C PRO A 296 9.52 17.95 16.37
N ASN A 297 10.10 16.99 17.09
CA ASN A 297 10.90 17.23 18.28
C ASN A 297 12.28 16.54 18.15
N PRO A 298 13.34 17.25 17.75
CA PRO A 298 14.66 16.65 17.56
C PRO A 298 15.31 16.12 18.83
N SER A 299 14.73 16.32 20.01
CA SER A 299 15.18 15.66 21.24
C SER A 299 14.69 14.22 21.37
N GLU A 300 13.76 13.80 20.52
CA GLU A 300 13.18 12.46 20.52
C GLU A 300 13.80 11.58 19.43
N ARG A 301 13.66 10.27 19.62
CA ARG A 301 14.08 9.26 18.65
C ARG A 301 12.93 9.02 17.67
N TYR A 302 13.27 8.89 16.39
CA TYR A 302 12.32 8.51 15.34
C TYR A 302 12.89 7.29 14.62
N ASP A 303 12.08 6.24 14.51
CA ASP A 303 12.30 5.03 13.72
C ASP A 303 11.04 4.67 12.95
#